data_AF-X1RX93-F1
#
_entry.id   AF-X1RX93-F1
#
_cell.length_a   1.000
_cell.length_b   1.000
_cell.length_c   1.000
_cell.angle_alpha   90.00
_cell.angle_beta   90.00
_cell.angle_gamma   90.00
#
_symmetry.space_group_name_H-M   'P 1'
#
loop_
_entity.id
_entity.type
_entity.pdbx_description
1 polymer ?
#
loop_
_entity_poly.entity_id
_entity_poly.type
_entity_poly.pdbx_seq_one_letter_code
_entity_poly.pdbx_strand_id
1 'polypeptide(L)'
;DSDFIILFVDSKNYRIWIWIGGNNTVRERFIAIKIAQSVKSRYETGYKITTIDEGNETYEFKAMVGLEEEIEYFIAQNKPSYKGIAEDLELLESSSREKINAKDGLIKLKDEQIKALNDIIKIKDEQLNTLEKILKKKETKIKSLEKAIEKDINK
;
A
#
# COMPACT_ATOMS: atom_id res chain seq x y z
N ASP A 1 40.92 0.72 4.43
CA ASP A 1 40.51 -0.69 4.21
C ASP A 1 39.18 -0.76 3.50
N SER A 2 39.23 -0.58 2.17
CA SER A 2 38.06 -0.50 1.28
C SER A 2 37.56 -1.86 0.80
N ASP A 3 38.24 -2.94 1.19
CA ASP A 3 37.93 -4.33 0.79
C ASP A 3 37.03 -5.05 1.82
N PHE A 4 36.62 -4.37 2.89
CA PHE A 4 35.88 -4.99 3.98
C PHE A 4 34.44 -4.50 4.05
N ILE A 5 33.58 -5.36 4.59
CA ILE A 5 32.24 -4.99 5.03
C ILE A 5 32.20 -5.18 6.54
N ILE A 6 31.82 -4.13 7.26
CA ILE A 6 31.81 -4.12 8.72
C ILE A 6 30.37 -3.99 9.19
N LEU A 7 30.01 -4.79 10.20
CA LEU A 7 28.69 -4.77 10.81
C LEU A 7 28.80 -4.29 12.25
N PHE A 8 28.06 -3.24 12.59
CA PHE A 8 27.96 -2.72 13.94
C PHE A 8 26.54 -2.92 14.48
N VAL A 9 26.43 -3.32 15.73
CA VAL A 9 25.14 -3.40 16.43
C VAL A 9 25.11 -2.28 17.46
N ASP A 10 24.27 -1.28 17.21
CA ASP A 10 24.01 -0.17 18.12
C ASP A 10 22.76 -0.48 18.93
N SER A 11 22.99 -0.90 20.18
CA SER A 11 21.93 -1.24 21.12
C SER A 11 21.22 -0.02 21.70
N LYS A 12 21.85 1.15 21.70
CA LYS A 12 21.24 2.40 22.23
C LYS A 12 20.17 2.91 21.28
N ASN A 13 20.47 2.91 19.98
CA ASN A 13 19.57 3.43 18.94
C ASN A 13 18.73 2.35 18.25
N TYR A 14 18.77 1.11 18.74
CA TYR A 14 18.11 -0.06 18.13
C TYR A 14 18.40 -0.13 16.63
N ARG A 15 19.68 -0.04 16.24
CA ARG A 15 20.08 0.01 14.83
C ARG A 15 21.26 -0.93 14.56
N ILE A 16 21.22 -1.59 13.42
CA ILE A 16 22.33 -2.39 12.91
C ILE A 16 22.87 -1.67 11.69
N TRP A 17 24.13 -1.27 11.76
CA TRP A 17 24.81 -0.58 10.68
C TRP A 17 25.64 -1.56 9.86
N ILE A 18 25.56 -1.46 8.54
CA ILE A 18 26.41 -2.19 7.61
C ILE A 18 27.23 -1.13 6.87
N TRP A 19 28.53 -1.05 7.14
CA TRP A 19 29.46 -0.23 6.39
C TRP A 19 30.11 -1.07 5.29
N ILE A 20 30.07 -0.58 4.06
CA ILE A 20 30.54 -1.28 2.86
C ILE A 20 31.71 -0.50 2.27
N GLY A 21 32.89 -1.12 2.26
CA GLY A 21 34.05 -0.59 1.54
C GLY A 21 33.84 -0.55 0.01
N GLY A 22 34.51 0.38 -0.67
CA GLY A 22 34.36 0.69 -2.08
C GLY A 22 34.77 -0.44 -3.04
N ASN A 23 35.60 -1.39 -2.61
CA ASN A 23 36.11 -2.48 -3.46
C ASN A 23 35.32 -3.80 -3.32
N ASN A 24 34.21 -3.81 -2.58
CA ASN A 24 33.44 -5.03 -2.34
C ASN A 24 32.60 -5.47 -3.54
N THR A 25 32.48 -6.78 -3.71
CA THR A 25 31.63 -7.39 -4.73
C THR A 25 30.15 -7.40 -4.32
N VAL A 26 29.25 -7.49 -5.32
CA VAL A 26 27.80 -7.64 -5.09
C VAL A 26 27.48 -8.87 -4.22
N ARG A 27 28.25 -9.95 -4.38
CA ARG A 27 28.05 -11.19 -3.64
C ARG A 27 28.35 -11.01 -2.15
N GLU A 28 29.42 -10.30 -1.81
CA GLU A 28 29.79 -10.00 -0.41
C GLU A 28 28.75 -9.11 0.26
N ARG A 29 28.27 -8.07 -0.44
CA ARG A 29 27.17 -7.23 0.06
C ARG A 29 25.92 -8.06 0.40
N PHE A 30 25.56 -9.00 -0.47
CA PHE A 30 24.41 -9.87 -0.25
C PHE A 30 24.60 -10.79 0.96
N ILE A 31 25.79 -11.36 1.14
CA ILE A 31 26.12 -12.18 2.31
C ILE A 31 26.05 -11.34 3.60
N ALA A 32 26.61 -10.13 3.58
CA ALA A 32 26.59 -9.23 4.73
C ALA A 32 25.16 -8.86 5.16
N ILE A 33 24.28 -8.56 4.20
CA ILE A 33 22.86 -8.29 4.49
C ILE A 33 22.17 -9.51 5.10
N LYS A 34 22.42 -10.72 4.59
CA LYS A 34 21.87 -11.96 5.16
C LYS A 34 22.35 -12.21 6.59
N ILE A 35 23.63 -11.95 6.85
CA ILE A 35 24.19 -12.02 8.21
C ILE A 35 23.50 -10.99 9.09
N ALA A 36 23.35 -9.75 8.64
CA ALA A 36 22.66 -8.69 9.40
C ALA A 36 21.21 -9.04 9.75
N GLN A 37 20.47 -9.66 8.83
CA GLN A 37 19.11 -10.16 9.10
C GLN A 37 19.11 -11.27 10.15
N SER A 38 20.06 -12.19 10.07
CA SER A 38 20.23 -13.28 11.04
C SER A 38 20.59 -12.74 12.43
N VAL A 39 21.45 -11.71 12.48
CA VAL A 39 21.82 -10.99 13.70
C VAL A 39 20.61 -10.25 14.27
N LYS A 40 19.86 -9.51 13.43
CA LYS A 40 18.62 -8.83 13.82
C LYS A 40 17.61 -9.78 14.47
N SER A 41 17.45 -10.98 13.92
CA SER A 41 16.51 -11.98 14.46
C SER A 41 16.87 -12.49 15.86
N ARG A 42 18.13 -12.31 16.31
CA ARG A 42 18.58 -12.70 17.66
C ARG A 42 18.34 -11.61 18.69
N TYR A 43 18.14 -10.36 18.26
CA TYR A 43 17.82 -9.24 19.13
C TYR A 43 16.30 -9.01 19.19
N GLU A 44 15.85 -8.32 20.24
CA GLU A 44 14.43 -8.00 20.45
C GLU A 44 13.84 -7.20 19.28
N THR A 45 12.52 -7.29 19.10
CA THR A 45 11.81 -6.61 18.01
C THR A 45 12.02 -5.09 18.07
N GLY A 46 12.54 -4.49 17.00
CA GLY A 46 12.71 -3.04 16.90
C GLY A 46 13.93 -2.59 16.11
N TYR A 47 14.93 -3.47 15.92
CA TYR A 47 16.17 -3.07 15.26
C TYR A 47 15.97 -2.73 13.77
N LYS A 48 16.44 -1.55 13.34
CA LYS A 48 16.49 -1.14 11.93
C LYS A 48 17.86 -1.44 11.34
N ILE A 49 17.91 -2.08 10.17
CA ILE A 49 19.17 -2.28 9.44
C ILE A 49 19.36 -1.08 8.51
N THR A 50 20.53 -0.45 8.58
CA THR A 50 20.93 0.67 7.72
C THR A 50 22.25 0.35 7.05
N THR A 51 22.29 0.49 5.74
CA THR A 51 23.50 0.26 4.93
C THR A 51 24.13 1.59 4.55
N ILE A 52 25.45 1.67 4.62
CA ILE A 52 26.26 2.83 4.31
C ILE A 52 27.42 2.39 3.42
N ASP A 53 27.68 3.15 2.37
CA ASP A 53 28.81 2.95 1.48
C ASP A 53 29.96 3.88 1.86
N GLU A 54 31.19 3.43 1.65
CA GLU A 54 32.42 4.20 1.85
C GLU A 54 32.37 5.53 1.09
N GLY A 55 32.67 6.62 1.79
CA GLY A 55 32.63 7.98 1.25
C GLY A 55 31.24 8.62 1.25
N ASN A 56 30.19 7.89 1.63
CA ASN A 56 28.83 8.40 1.83
C ASN A 56 28.34 8.17 3.27
N GLU A 57 29.26 8.24 4.24
CA GLU A 57 28.95 8.06 5.65
C GLU A 57 28.07 9.20 6.19
N THR A 58 26.86 8.83 6.61
CA THR A 58 25.94 9.75 7.28
C THR A 58 26.51 10.27 8.60
N TYR A 59 26.15 11.50 8.97
CA TYR A 59 26.51 12.11 10.27
C TYR A 59 26.17 11.19 11.46
N GLU A 60 24.96 10.60 11.47
CA GLU A 60 24.51 9.66 12.52
C GLU A 60 25.47 8.48 12.72
N PHE A 61 26.04 7.96 11.63
CA PHE A 61 26.99 6.85 11.68
C PHE A 61 28.35 7.31 12.22
N LYS A 62 28.83 8.47 11.77
CA LYS A 62 30.08 9.07 12.26
C LYS A 62 30.01 9.37 13.75
N ALA A 63 28.88 9.89 14.23
CA ALA A 63 28.62 10.08 15.65
C ALA A 63 28.64 8.74 16.40
N MET A 64 27.98 7.70 15.87
CA MET A 64 27.97 6.36 16.48
C MET A 64 29.37 5.75 16.61
N VAL A 65 30.23 5.91 15.59
CA VAL A 65 31.62 5.41 15.65
C VAL A 65 32.57 6.35 16.41
N GLY A 66 32.07 7.44 16.99
CA GLY A 66 32.84 8.40 17.78
C GLY A 66 33.75 9.33 16.97
N LEU A 67 33.49 9.48 15.66
CA LEU A 67 34.20 10.41 14.79
C LEU A 67 33.59 11.83 14.83
N GLU A 68 32.31 11.93 15.20
CA GLU A 68 31.59 13.18 15.40
C GLU A 68 30.91 13.15 16.77
N GLU A 69 30.58 14.31 17.33
CA GLU A 69 29.84 14.36 18.60
C GLU A 69 28.39 13.91 18.39
N GLU A 70 27.84 13.13 19.32
CA GLU A 70 26.40 12.84 19.34
C GLU A 70 25.66 14.17 19.52
N ILE A 71 25.06 14.70 18.45
CA ILE A 71 24.13 15.82 18.58
C ILE A 71 22.91 15.27 19.31
N GLU A 72 22.84 15.50 20.63
CA GLU A 72 21.57 15.52 21.32
C GLU A 72 20.70 16.56 20.62
N TYR A 73 19.79 16.12 19.77
CA TYR A 73 18.65 16.94 19.37
C TYR A 73 17.74 17.09 20.59
N PHE A 74 18.22 17.84 21.58
CA PHE A 74 17.38 18.47 22.58
C PHE A 74 16.63 19.61 21.89
N ILE A 75 15.75 19.27 20.94
CA ILE A 75 14.66 20.17 20.61
C ILE A 75 13.71 20.06 21.79
N ALA A 76 14.04 20.82 22.84
CA ALA A 76 12.99 21.39 23.67
C ALA A 76 11.99 21.98 22.68
N GLN A 77 10.78 21.41 22.68
CA GLN A 77 9.60 21.83 21.92
C GLN A 77 9.13 23.25 22.33
N ASN A 78 10.04 24.21 22.39
CA ASN A 78 9.85 25.55 22.94
C ASN A 78 10.59 26.61 22.10
N LYS A 79 10.32 26.65 20.79
CA LYS A 79 10.19 27.86 19.95
C LYS A 79 9.90 27.46 18.49
N PRO A 80 8.96 28.12 17.79
CA PRO A 80 8.53 27.69 16.46
C PRO A 80 9.58 28.15 15.44
N SER A 81 10.38 27.21 14.90
CA SER A 81 11.32 27.52 13.82
C SER A 81 10.78 27.11 12.46
N TYR A 82 9.56 27.57 12.16
CA TYR A 82 9.09 27.72 10.79
C TYR A 82 8.41 29.08 10.68
N LYS A 83 9.11 30.05 10.09
CA LYS A 83 8.56 31.37 9.78
C LYS A 83 7.90 31.26 8.41
N GLY A 84 6.75 30.57 8.36
CA GLY A 84 5.98 30.38 7.14
C GLY A 84 5.76 31.71 6.45
N ILE A 85 6.31 31.83 5.24
CA ILE A 85 6.04 32.95 4.35
C ILE A 85 4.64 32.71 3.78
N ALA A 86 3.88 33.77 3.49
CA ALA A 86 2.54 33.67 2.90
C ALA A 86 2.50 32.75 1.66
N GLU A 87 3.61 32.71 0.91
CA GLU A 87 3.87 31.85 -0.25
C GLU A 87 3.74 30.35 0.06
N ASP A 88 4.24 29.90 1.22
CA ASP A 88 4.17 28.48 1.60
C ASP A 88 2.76 28.06 2.04
N LEU A 89 2.02 29.00 2.66
CA LEU A 89 0.61 28.79 3.01
C LEU A 89 -0.25 28.72 1.74
N GLU A 90 0.04 29.59 0.77
CA GLU A 90 -0.58 29.61 -0.55
C GLU A 90 -0.25 28.34 -1.36
N LEU A 91 0.96 27.81 -1.24
CA LEU A 91 1.36 26.53 -1.83
C LEU A 91 0.61 25.34 -1.21
N LEU A 92 0.46 25.32 0.11
CA LEU A 92 -0.32 24.28 0.80
C LEU A 92 -1.81 24.35 0.44
N GLU A 93 -2.36 25.57 0.35
CA GLU A 93 -3.75 25.78 -0.02
C GLU A 93 -4.01 25.38 -1.47
N SER A 94 -3.13 25.77 -2.40
CA SER A 94 -3.22 25.37 -3.82
C SER A 94 -3.11 23.86 -4.00
N SER A 95 -2.16 23.20 -3.34
CA SER A 95 -2.04 21.72 -3.37
C SER A 95 -3.27 21.04 -2.78
N SER A 96 -3.85 21.60 -1.72
CA SER A 96 -5.08 21.07 -1.11
C SER A 96 -6.28 21.24 -2.04
N ARG A 97 -6.45 22.41 -2.66
CA ARG A 97 -7.50 22.69 -3.66
C ARG A 97 -7.37 21.78 -4.88
N GLU A 98 -6.17 21.53 -5.37
CA GLU A 98 -5.93 20.60 -6.47
C GLU A 98 -6.37 19.18 -6.12
N LYS A 99 -6.02 18.68 -4.93
CA LYS A 99 -6.46 17.37 -4.44
C LYS A 99 -7.98 17.29 -4.29
N ILE A 100 -8.63 18.37 -3.85
CA ILE A 100 -10.09 18.45 -3.74
C ILE A 100 -10.71 18.36 -5.14
N ASN A 101 -10.25 19.18 -6.09
CA ASN A 101 -10.75 19.18 -7.46
C ASN A 101 -10.58 17.81 -8.14
N ALA A 102 -9.44 17.15 -7.94
CA ALA A 102 -9.19 15.81 -8.47
C ALA A 102 -10.17 14.78 -7.89
N LYS A 103 -10.46 14.86 -6.58
CA LYS A 103 -11.46 13.99 -5.93
C LYS A 103 -12.87 14.28 -6.45
N ASP A 104 -13.24 15.54 -6.63
CA ASP A 104 -14.56 15.91 -7.16
C ASP A 104 -14.76 15.41 -8.59
N GLY A 105 -13.72 15.45 -9.44
CA GLY A 105 -13.74 14.85 -10.77
C GLY A 105 -13.98 13.34 -10.71
N LEU A 106 -13.33 12.64 -9.78
CA LEU A 106 -13.50 11.21 -9.59
C LEU A 106 -14.90 10.85 -9.05
N ILE A 107 -15.48 11.69 -8.19
CA ILE A 107 -16.85 11.51 -7.68
C ILE A 107 -17.85 11.61 -8.82
N LYS A 108 -17.75 12.64 -9.68
CA LYS A 108 -18.64 12.80 -10.84
C LYS A 108 -18.60 11.59 -11.77
N LEU A 109 -17.41 11.09 -12.08
CA LEU A 109 -17.25 9.88 -12.91
C LEU A 109 -17.90 8.65 -12.27
N LYS A 110 -17.79 8.49 -10.95
CA LYS A 110 -18.46 7.39 -10.24
C LYS A 110 -19.97 7.53 -10.25
N ASP A 111 -20.50 8.75 -10.10
CA ASP A 111 -21.94 9.01 -10.14
C ASP A 111 -22.52 8.67 -11.53
N GLU A 112 -21.82 9.02 -12.60
CA GLU A 112 -22.18 8.65 -13.97
C GLU A 112 -22.18 7.12 -14.17
N GLN A 113 -21.17 6.42 -13.66
CA GLN A 113 -21.12 4.96 -13.71
C GLN A 113 -22.26 4.31 -12.92
N ILE A 114 -22.59 4.82 -11.73
CA ILE A 114 -23.71 4.33 -10.91
C ILE A 114 -25.03 4.51 -11.67
N LYS A 115 -25.23 5.66 -12.32
CA LYS A 115 -26.42 5.91 -13.13
C LYS A 115 -26.55 4.89 -14.27
N ALA A 116 -25.49 4.66 -15.03
CA ALA A 116 -25.49 3.69 -16.12
C ALA A 116 -25.78 2.26 -15.64
N LEU A 117 -25.20 1.86 -14.50
CA LEU A 117 -25.45 0.55 -13.90
C LEU A 117 -26.92 0.39 -13.46
N ASN A 118 -27.52 1.43 -12.89
CA ASN A 118 -28.94 1.40 -12.50
C ASN A 118 -29.87 1.24 -13.71
N ASP A 119 -29.58 1.94 -14.82
CA ASP A 119 -30.35 1.79 -16.05
C ASP A 119 -30.26 0.36 -16.62
N ILE A 120 -29.06 -0.24 -16.56
CA ILE A 120 -28.85 -1.64 -16.97
C ILE A 120 -29.62 -2.62 -16.09
N ILE A 121 -29.62 -2.42 -14.77
CA ILE A 121 -30.37 -3.26 -13.83
C ILE A 121 -31.87 -3.22 -14.17
N LYS A 122 -32.41 -2.03 -14.41
CA LYS A 122 -33.82 -1.86 -14.78
C LYS A 122 -34.18 -2.66 -16.04
N ILE A 123 -33.35 -2.61 -17.07
CA ILE A 123 -33.55 -3.38 -18.31
C ILE A 123 -33.54 -4.89 -18.02
N LYS A 124 -32.61 -5.36 -17.17
CA LYS A 124 -32.53 -6.77 -16.79
C LYS A 124 -33.76 -7.24 -16.01
N ASP A 125 -34.30 -6.40 -15.12
CA ASP A 125 -35.52 -6.72 -14.38
C ASP A 125 -36.73 -6.87 -15.32
N GLU A 126 -36.86 -6.03 -16.34
CA GLU A 126 -37.91 -6.15 -17.36
C GLU A 126 -37.77 -7.44 -18.18
N GLN A 127 -36.55 -7.83 -18.52
CA GLN A 127 -36.26 -9.09 -19.21
C GLN A 127 -36.61 -10.30 -18.34
N LEU A 128 -36.22 -10.30 -17.07
CA LEU A 128 -36.53 -11.36 -16.11
C LEU A 128 -38.05 -11.55 -15.95
N ASN A 129 -38.78 -10.45 -15.75
CA ASN A 129 -40.24 -10.47 -15.68
C ASN A 129 -40.89 -11.08 -16.93
N THR A 130 -40.31 -10.83 -18.11
CA THR A 130 -40.80 -11.40 -19.37
C THR A 130 -40.55 -12.90 -19.43
N LEU A 131 -39.35 -13.35 -19.03
CA LEU A 131 -39.00 -14.77 -18.98
C LEU A 131 -39.86 -15.54 -17.99
N GLU A 132 -40.13 -14.98 -16.81
CA GLU A 132 -41.02 -15.57 -15.80
C GLU A 132 -42.43 -15.80 -16.35
N LYS A 133 -43.00 -14.84 -17.09
CA LYS A 133 -44.31 -14.99 -17.75
C LYS A 133 -44.30 -16.13 -18.77
N ILE A 134 -43.23 -16.26 -19.55
CA ILE A 134 -43.08 -17.34 -20.54
C ILE A 134 -42.98 -18.69 -19.82
N LEU A 135 -42.18 -18.78 -18.75
CA LEU A 135 -42.02 -20.00 -17.96
C LEU A 135 -43.37 -20.47 -17.40
N LYS A 136 -44.13 -19.56 -16.77
CA LYS A 136 -45.45 -19.88 -16.20
C LYS A 136 -46.44 -20.40 -17.24
N LYS A 137 -46.42 -19.86 -18.47
CA LYS A 137 -47.24 -20.37 -19.59
C LYS A 137 -46.80 -21.77 -20.04
N LYS A 138 -45.50 -22.07 -20.01
CA LYS A 138 -44.99 -23.41 -20.35
C LYS A 138 -45.37 -24.42 -19.28
N GLU A 139 -45.26 -24.07 -18.00
CA GLU A 139 -45.65 -24.93 -16.87
C GLU A 139 -47.13 -25.33 -16.93
N THR A 140 -48.03 -24.40 -17.22
CA THR A 140 -49.46 -24.71 -17.36
C THR A 140 -49.73 -25.65 -18.53
N LYS A 141 -49.00 -25.45 -19.65
CA LYS A 141 -49.12 -26.32 -20.81
C LYS A 141 -48.60 -27.74 -20.54
N ILE A 142 -47.47 -27.87 -19.86
CA ILE A 142 -46.94 -29.17 -19.42
C ILE A 142 -47.98 -29.91 -18.56
N LYS A 143 -48.53 -29.26 -17.52
CA LYS A 143 -49.59 -29.86 -16.68
C LYS A 143 -50.81 -30.33 -17.48
N SER A 144 -51.21 -29.56 -18.49
CA SER A 144 -52.33 -29.96 -19.36
C SER A 144 -52.01 -31.19 -20.22
N LEU A 145 -50.76 -31.30 -20.71
CA LEU A 145 -50.30 -32.44 -21.50
C LEU A 145 -50.15 -33.69 -20.64
N GLU A 146 -49.58 -33.57 -19.44
CA GLU A 146 -49.49 -34.67 -18.46
C GLU A 146 -50.87 -35.26 -18.16
N LYS A 147 -51.86 -34.40 -17.90
CA LYS A 147 -53.24 -34.83 -17.65
C LYS A 147 -53.88 -35.52 -18.86
N ALA A 148 -53.55 -35.08 -20.08
CA ALA A 148 -54.06 -35.72 -21.31
C ALA A 148 -53.46 -37.12 -21.49
N ILE A 149 -52.14 -37.25 -21.31
CA ILE A 149 -51.43 -38.54 -21.39
C ILE A 149 -51.97 -39.52 -20.35
N GLU A 150 -52.18 -39.08 -19.11
CA GLU A 150 -52.70 -39.93 -18.04
C GLU A 150 -54.12 -40.42 -18.32
N LYS A 151 -54.93 -39.64 -19.03
CA LYS A 151 -56.25 -40.05 -19.50
C LYS A 151 -56.16 -41.09 -20.62
N ASP A 152 -55.21 -40.93 -21.55
CA ASP A 152 -55.02 -41.86 -22.66
C ASP A 152 -54.42 -43.21 -22.21
N ILE A 153 -53.61 -43.23 -21.15
CA ILE A 153 -53.06 -44.48 -20.55
C ILE A 153 -54.14 -45.29 -19.83
N ASN A 154 -55.11 -44.63 -19.19
CA ASN A 154 -56.16 -45.26 -18.38
C ASN A 154 -57.43 -45.62 -19.19
N LYS A 155 -57.37 -45.56 -20.52
CA LYS A 155 -58.50 -45.79 -21.43
C LYS A 155 -58.30 -47.11 -22.19
#